data_AF-A0AA38KNV4-F1
#
_entry.id   AF-A0AA38KNV4-F1
#
_cell.length_a   1.000
_cell.length_b   1.000
_cell.length_c   1.000
_cell.angle_alpha   90.00
_cell.angle_beta   90.00
_cell.angle_gamma   90.00
#
_symmetry.space_group_name_H-M   'P 1'
#
loop_
_entity.id
_entity.type
_entity.pdbx_description
1 polymer ?
#
loop_
_entity_poly.entity_id
_entity_poly.type
_entity_poly.pdbx_seq_one_letter_code
_entity_poly.pdbx_strand_id
1 'polypeptide(L)'
;MSLKLIHLLLSVYTSSLLFSGSYYGVHSAPGHSTVPETILRPRQGNGDNDGIHLAVSPQCGPLDGKTTNVNAGIVPSSIKTIISFGDSYTDGGIDNGSALLPPVLIPPNDEAGGRSTNGPVWIEGVSGDWGAHLMDYAQWGACTNLSLWPSNPRKVDFIDQMATFLSQSNQLDPDSTLYSIFFGINDYIASLIDGDHMPEAAETILNEIQTLSSPPTNGKSFLVVDVYGRGNTSAWGEAYKQQVFDGLKALHEGSANLNVAYVDMAAIWDGVLGPNPG
;
A
#
# COMPACT_ATOMS: atom_id res chain seq x y z
N MET A 1 16.88 3.03 3.03
CA MET A 1 15.65 2.24 2.83
C MET A 1 15.99 0.81 3.25
N SER A 2 15.42 0.33 4.36
CA SER A 2 15.82 -0.94 5.00
C SER A 2 15.47 -2.14 4.13
N LEU A 3 16.34 -3.15 4.10
CA LEU A 3 16.32 -4.42 3.34
C LEU A 3 15.03 -5.26 3.47
N LYS A 4 14.08 -4.81 4.30
CA LYS A 4 12.93 -5.57 4.78
C LYS A 4 11.59 -5.15 4.17
N LEU A 5 11.54 -4.00 3.47
CA LEU A 5 10.35 -3.54 2.73
C LEU A 5 9.93 -4.53 1.62
N ILE A 6 10.89 -5.31 1.11
CA ILE A 6 10.71 -6.20 -0.07
C ILE A 6 10.26 -7.61 0.32
N HIS A 7 10.50 -8.05 1.56
CA HIS A 7 10.14 -9.40 2.02
C HIS A 7 8.61 -9.63 2.05
N LEU A 8 7.81 -8.56 2.14
CA LEU A 8 6.34 -8.66 2.19
C LEU A 8 5.66 -8.61 0.82
N LEU A 9 6.32 -8.09 -0.22
CA LEU A 9 5.69 -7.88 -1.53
C LEU A 9 5.62 -9.16 -2.37
N LEU A 10 6.49 -10.15 -2.10
CA LEU A 10 6.53 -11.44 -2.81
C LEU A 10 5.48 -12.45 -2.32
N SER A 11 4.94 -12.29 -1.11
CA SER A 11 3.93 -13.20 -0.53
C SER A 11 2.54 -13.04 -1.15
N VAL A 12 2.26 -11.85 -1.71
CA VAL A 12 0.96 -11.45 -2.28
C VAL A 12 0.59 -12.25 -3.53
N TYR A 13 1.55 -12.91 -4.19
CA TYR A 13 1.36 -13.40 -5.56
C TYR A 13 0.91 -14.86 -5.75
N THR A 14 0.74 -15.64 -4.69
CA THR A 14 0.28 -17.04 -4.85
C THR A 14 -1.24 -17.24 -4.78
N SER A 15 -2.02 -16.26 -4.29
CA SER A 15 -3.47 -16.42 -4.08
C SER A 15 -4.37 -15.65 -5.06
N SER A 16 -3.89 -14.57 -5.69
CA SER A 16 -4.75 -13.70 -6.51
C SER A 16 -5.03 -14.22 -7.94
N LEU A 17 -4.49 -15.37 -8.33
CA LEU A 17 -4.63 -15.94 -9.68
C LEU A 17 -5.83 -16.88 -9.87
N LEU A 18 -6.69 -17.09 -8.86
CA LEU A 18 -7.76 -18.10 -8.93
C LEU A 18 -9.21 -17.62 -8.95
N PHE A 19 -9.50 -16.33 -9.16
CA PHE A 19 -10.89 -15.87 -9.33
C PHE A 19 -11.18 -15.31 -10.71
N SER A 20 -11.11 -16.20 -11.70
CA SER A 20 -11.96 -16.14 -12.89
C SER A 20 -12.41 -17.56 -13.24
N GLY A 21 -13.53 -17.99 -12.67
CA GLY A 21 -14.03 -19.35 -12.89
C GLY A 21 -15.29 -19.67 -12.11
N SER A 22 -16.44 -19.35 -12.69
CA SER A 22 -17.74 -19.89 -12.29
C SER A 22 -17.72 -21.43 -12.33
N TYR A 23 -17.98 -22.11 -11.22
CA TYR A 23 -18.46 -23.51 -11.25
C TYR A 23 -19.50 -23.77 -10.15
N TYR A 24 -20.66 -24.24 -10.59
CA TYR A 24 -21.76 -24.78 -9.79
C TYR A 24 -21.36 -26.11 -9.11
N GLY A 25 -22.05 -26.46 -8.02
CA GLY A 25 -21.61 -27.45 -7.02
C GLY A 25 -21.72 -28.94 -7.37
N VAL A 26 -21.32 -29.83 -6.43
CA VAL A 26 -22.18 -30.66 -5.55
C VAL A 26 -21.32 -31.64 -4.69
N HIS A 27 -21.61 -31.67 -3.37
CA HIS A 27 -21.44 -32.70 -2.29
C HIS A 27 -20.35 -33.80 -2.27
N SER A 28 -19.59 -33.90 -1.15
CA SER A 28 -19.78 -34.88 -0.02
C SER A 28 -18.52 -35.17 0.84
N ALA A 29 -18.58 -34.82 2.15
CA ALA A 29 -18.17 -35.57 3.37
C ALA A 29 -16.69 -36.03 3.63
N PRO A 30 -16.31 -36.37 4.89
CA PRO A 30 -15.16 -35.74 5.56
C PRO A 30 -13.97 -36.67 5.85
N GLY A 31 -12.76 -36.11 5.84
CA GLY A 31 -11.54 -36.75 6.35
C GLY A 31 -10.83 -35.82 7.33
N HIS A 32 -10.81 -36.20 8.61
CA HIS A 32 -9.95 -35.59 9.62
C HIS A 32 -8.48 -35.68 9.19
N SER A 33 -7.81 -34.53 9.09
CA SER A 33 -6.35 -34.45 9.12
C SER A 33 -5.95 -33.25 9.96
N THR A 34 -5.30 -33.54 11.08
CA THR A 34 -4.69 -32.57 11.99
C THR A 34 -3.46 -31.96 11.30
N VAL A 35 -3.58 -30.74 10.78
CA VAL A 35 -2.44 -29.98 10.25
C VAL A 35 -1.85 -29.15 11.39
N PRO A 36 -0.51 -29.10 11.57
CA PRO A 36 0.10 -28.36 12.64
C PRO A 36 -0.09 -26.84 12.44
N GLU A 37 -0.51 -26.18 13.51
CA GLU A 37 -0.56 -24.73 13.66
C GLU A 37 0.86 -24.16 13.44
N THR A 38 1.12 -23.63 12.25
CA THR A 38 2.43 -23.06 11.93
C THR A 38 2.45 -21.64 12.47
N ILE A 39 2.76 -21.49 13.75
CA ILE A 39 3.01 -20.20 14.38
C ILE A 39 4.29 -19.64 13.75
N LEU A 40 4.14 -18.58 12.93
CA LEU A 40 5.26 -17.79 12.46
C LEU A 40 5.96 -17.18 13.68
N ARG A 41 7.13 -17.73 14.03
CA ARG A 41 7.93 -17.24 15.16
C ARG A 41 8.46 -15.83 14.84
N PRO A 42 8.59 -14.95 15.85
CA PRO A 42 9.27 -13.67 15.67
C PRO A 42 10.72 -13.93 15.22
N ARG A 43 11.15 -13.29 14.12
CA ARG A 43 12.56 -13.31 13.68
C ARG A 43 13.43 -12.73 14.81
N GLN A 44 14.19 -13.58 15.49
CA GLN A 44 15.18 -13.16 16.49
C GLN A 44 16.39 -12.53 15.76
N GLY A 45 16.74 -11.32 16.18
CA GLY A 45 17.88 -10.59 15.64
C GLY A 45 19.21 -11.22 16.02
N ASN A 46 19.82 -11.95 15.09
CA ASN A 46 21.26 -11.86 14.79
C ASN A 46 21.60 -12.78 13.60
N GLY A 47 21.92 -12.20 12.45
CA GLY A 47 22.73 -12.87 11.42
C GLY A 47 22.01 -13.72 10.36
N ASP A 48 20.68 -13.70 10.24
CA ASP A 48 19.97 -14.44 9.20
C ASP A 48 20.09 -13.74 7.83
N ASN A 49 21.17 -14.07 7.11
CA ASN A 49 21.18 -14.13 5.66
C ASN A 49 20.60 -15.50 5.29
N ASP A 50 19.30 -15.57 5.00
CA ASP A 50 18.59 -16.75 4.49
C ASP A 50 18.85 -17.00 2.98
N GLY A 51 19.87 -16.37 2.41
CA GLY A 51 20.17 -16.36 0.98
C GLY A 51 19.40 -15.30 0.19
N ILE A 52 18.48 -14.56 0.83
CA ILE A 52 17.66 -13.55 0.18
C ILE A 52 18.46 -12.25 0.05
N HIS A 53 18.51 -11.76 -1.17
CA HIS A 53 19.13 -10.50 -1.54
C HIS A 53 18.12 -9.66 -2.32
N LEU A 54 18.40 -8.36 -2.45
CA LEU A 54 17.54 -7.48 -3.22
C LEU A 54 17.60 -7.90 -4.70
N ALA A 55 16.45 -8.24 -5.28
CA ALA A 55 16.34 -8.47 -6.72
C ALA A 55 16.78 -7.22 -7.51
N VAL A 56 16.46 -6.04 -6.98
CA VAL A 56 16.92 -4.74 -7.49
C VAL A 56 17.35 -3.85 -6.33
N SER A 57 18.54 -3.24 -6.44
CA SER A 57 18.96 -2.23 -5.47
C SER A 57 18.14 -0.94 -5.68
N PRO A 58 17.53 -0.36 -4.63
CA PRO A 58 16.73 0.84 -4.76
C PRO A 58 17.57 1.98 -5.32
N GLN A 59 17.09 2.61 -6.38
CA GLN A 59 17.68 3.80 -6.98
C GLN A 59 16.89 5.01 -6.51
N CYS A 60 17.56 5.92 -5.80
CA CYS A 60 16.97 7.20 -5.41
C CYS A 60 17.45 8.31 -6.35
N GLY A 61 16.55 9.19 -6.71
CA GLY A 61 16.82 10.38 -7.53
C GLY A 61 16.36 11.66 -6.84
N PRO A 62 16.51 12.82 -7.50
CA PRO A 62 16.01 14.09 -6.98
C PRO A 62 14.48 14.12 -7.00
N LEU A 63 13.87 14.94 -6.13
CA LEU A 63 12.45 15.31 -6.21
C LEU A 63 12.26 16.37 -7.31
N ASP A 64 12.62 16.02 -8.54
CA ASP A 64 12.50 16.89 -9.70
C ASP A 64 12.60 16.06 -11.00
N GLY A 65 12.06 16.61 -12.10
CA GLY A 65 12.09 15.95 -13.40
C GLY A 65 11.21 14.70 -13.45
N LYS A 66 11.77 13.58 -13.90
CA LYS A 66 11.01 12.33 -14.05
C LYS A 66 10.82 11.64 -12.70
N THR A 67 9.73 10.88 -12.59
CA THR A 67 9.45 9.99 -11.47
C THR A 67 10.65 9.11 -11.13
N THR A 68 10.95 9.05 -9.84
CA THR A 68 12.04 8.25 -9.26
C THR A 68 11.71 8.01 -7.80
N ASN A 69 12.27 6.95 -7.20
CA ASN A 69 12.20 6.83 -5.74
C ASN A 69 12.91 8.03 -5.11
N VAL A 70 12.30 8.62 -4.08
CA VAL A 70 12.87 9.76 -3.38
C VAL A 70 12.35 9.82 -1.94
N ASN A 71 13.20 10.33 -1.06
CA ASN A 71 12.82 10.75 0.29
C ASN A 71 13.34 12.17 0.51
N ALA A 72 12.41 13.10 0.67
CA ALA A 72 12.63 14.51 0.93
C ALA A 72 12.10 14.87 2.33
N GLY A 73 12.81 14.41 3.37
CA GLY A 73 12.61 14.87 4.75
C GLY A 73 12.05 13.84 5.74
N ILE A 74 11.62 12.66 5.30
CA ILE A 74 11.15 11.62 6.21
C ILE A 74 12.35 10.98 6.92
N VAL A 75 12.31 11.00 8.25
CA VAL A 75 13.33 10.36 9.11
C VAL A 75 12.72 9.13 9.78
N PRO A 76 12.96 7.90 9.28
CA PRO A 76 12.31 6.69 9.78
C PRO A 76 12.37 6.50 11.30
N SER A 77 13.49 6.84 11.94
CA SER A 77 13.68 6.68 13.38
C SER A 77 12.84 7.61 14.24
N SER A 78 12.35 8.74 13.69
CA SER A 78 11.49 9.69 14.40
C SER A 78 10.01 9.29 14.35
N ILE A 79 9.62 8.43 13.41
CA ILE A 79 8.24 7.98 13.26
C ILE A 79 7.86 7.07 14.44
N LYS A 80 6.65 7.29 14.97
CA LYS A 80 6.04 6.55 16.07
C LYS A 80 4.66 6.03 15.72
N THR A 81 3.97 6.69 14.79
CA THR A 81 2.68 6.26 14.29
C THR A 81 2.68 6.29 12.76
N ILE A 82 2.09 5.27 12.15
CA ILE A 82 1.85 5.17 10.72
C ILE A 82 0.33 5.06 10.52
N ILE A 83 -0.23 5.99 9.77
CA ILE A 83 -1.61 5.95 9.29
C ILE A 83 -1.56 5.50 7.84
N SER A 84 -2.20 4.38 7.52
CA SER A 84 -2.12 3.80 6.18
C SER A 84 -3.46 3.81 5.46
N PHE A 85 -3.46 4.30 4.23
CA PHE A 85 -4.57 4.31 3.31
C PHE A 85 -4.17 3.57 2.04
N GLY A 86 -5.09 2.81 1.46
CA GLY A 86 -4.79 2.08 0.25
C GLY A 86 -5.80 1.00 -0.10
N ASP A 87 -5.33 0.04 -0.88
CA ASP A 87 -6.12 -1.09 -1.36
C ASP A 87 -5.64 -2.44 -0.78
N SER A 88 -5.88 -3.54 -1.50
CA SER A 88 -5.53 -4.91 -1.10
C SER A 88 -4.04 -5.13 -0.87
N TYR A 89 -3.18 -4.28 -1.42
CA TYR A 89 -1.74 -4.37 -1.19
C TYR A 89 -1.36 -3.84 0.19
N THR A 90 -2.25 -3.13 0.87
CA THR A 90 -2.04 -2.49 2.17
C THR A 90 -3.03 -2.95 3.23
N ASP A 91 -4.21 -3.46 2.84
CA ASP A 91 -5.29 -3.92 3.73
C ASP A 91 -4.86 -5.08 4.64
N GLY A 92 -4.76 -4.76 5.93
CA GLY A 92 -4.47 -5.65 7.06
C GLY A 92 -5.65 -6.53 7.50
N GLY A 93 -6.81 -6.45 6.85
CA GLY A 93 -8.04 -7.17 7.21
C GLY A 93 -8.90 -6.49 8.27
N ILE A 94 -8.46 -5.34 8.80
CA ILE A 94 -9.26 -4.42 9.62
C ILE A 94 -8.95 -3.00 9.15
N ASP A 95 -9.99 -2.25 8.79
CA ASP A 95 -9.93 -1.02 7.96
C ASP A 95 -10.39 0.25 8.70
N ASN A 96 -10.34 0.24 10.04
CA ASN A 96 -10.85 1.31 10.88
C ASN A 96 -9.78 1.94 11.80
N GLY A 97 -8.51 1.63 11.58
CA GLY A 97 -7.38 2.11 12.38
C GLY A 97 -7.17 1.37 13.70
N SER A 98 -7.98 0.38 14.04
CA SER A 98 -7.77 -0.45 15.24
C SER A 98 -6.68 -1.51 15.03
N ALA A 99 -6.28 -2.17 16.12
CA ALA A 99 -5.24 -3.19 16.06
C ALA A 99 -5.65 -4.35 15.14
N LEU A 100 -4.77 -4.68 14.19
CA LEU A 100 -4.96 -5.81 13.28
C LEU A 100 -4.95 -7.14 14.05
N LEU A 101 -5.70 -8.13 13.54
CA LEU A 101 -5.56 -9.51 13.99
C LEU A 101 -4.18 -10.06 13.59
N PRO A 102 -3.67 -11.10 14.29
CA PRO A 102 -2.47 -11.80 13.86
C PRO A 102 -2.62 -12.34 12.41
N PRO A 103 -1.58 -12.23 11.56
CA PRO A 103 -1.61 -12.74 10.18
C PRO A 103 -1.41 -14.26 10.19
N VAL A 104 -2.45 -14.99 10.61
CA VAL A 104 -2.45 -16.45 10.72
C VAL A 104 -3.37 -17.05 9.66
N LEU A 105 -2.87 -18.07 8.96
CA LEU A 105 -3.65 -18.87 8.02
C LEU A 105 -4.56 -19.83 8.79
N ILE A 106 -5.86 -19.76 8.49
CA ILE A 106 -6.87 -20.67 9.06
C ILE A 106 -7.55 -21.40 7.89
N PRO A 107 -7.15 -22.65 7.58
CA PRO A 107 -7.75 -23.42 6.50
C PRO A 107 -9.28 -23.52 6.63
N PRO A 108 -10.03 -23.47 5.50
CA PRO A 108 -9.55 -23.49 4.12
C PRO A 108 -9.14 -22.11 3.56
N ASN A 109 -9.15 -21.05 4.38
CA ASN A 109 -8.81 -19.71 3.92
C ASN A 109 -7.29 -19.54 3.77
N ASP A 110 -6.86 -19.01 2.62
CA ASP A 110 -5.48 -18.66 2.32
C ASP A 110 -5.14 -17.18 2.60
N GLU A 111 -6.14 -16.40 3.05
CA GLU A 111 -5.98 -15.03 3.53
C GLU A 111 -5.61 -15.01 5.02
N ALA A 112 -4.34 -14.71 5.31
CA ALA A 112 -3.84 -14.72 6.67
C ALA A 112 -4.43 -13.56 7.47
N GLY A 113 -5.20 -13.84 8.53
CA GLY A 113 -5.81 -12.80 9.36
C GLY A 113 -6.66 -11.76 8.60
N GLY A 114 -7.19 -12.13 7.43
CA GLY A 114 -8.00 -11.25 6.56
C GLY A 114 -7.24 -10.42 5.53
N ARG A 115 -5.91 -10.54 5.43
CA ARG A 115 -5.12 -9.88 4.38
C ARG A 115 -5.34 -10.57 3.03
N SER A 116 -5.29 -9.83 1.93
CA SER A 116 -5.27 -10.40 0.56
C SER A 116 -3.93 -11.08 0.18
N THR A 117 -3.34 -11.79 1.14
CA THR A 117 -2.06 -12.51 1.04
C THR A 117 -2.00 -13.58 2.14
N ASN A 118 -1.09 -14.53 2.01
CA ASN A 118 -0.88 -15.61 2.97
C ASN A 118 0.03 -15.22 4.16
N GLY A 119 0.25 -13.93 4.37
CA GLY A 119 1.09 -13.37 5.42
C GLY A 119 0.79 -11.89 5.69
N PRO A 120 1.70 -11.17 6.36
CA PRO A 120 1.54 -9.73 6.56
C PRO A 120 1.65 -8.93 5.24
N VAL A 121 1.01 -7.75 5.18
CA VAL A 121 1.14 -6.76 4.08
C VAL A 121 2.22 -5.72 4.35
N TRP A 122 2.87 -5.18 3.30
CA TRP A 122 4.16 -4.44 3.39
C TRP A 122 4.27 -3.45 4.57
N ILE A 123 3.19 -2.73 4.87
CA ILE A 123 3.15 -1.71 5.92
C ILE A 123 3.26 -2.30 7.35
N GLU A 124 2.83 -3.54 7.56
CA GLU A 124 3.06 -4.28 8.81
C GLU A 124 4.56 -4.55 9.03
N GLY A 125 5.29 -4.85 7.95
CA GLY A 125 6.74 -5.01 7.98
C GLY A 125 7.46 -3.69 8.32
N VAL A 126 7.04 -2.59 7.69
CA VAL A 126 7.59 -1.25 7.94
C VAL A 126 7.35 -0.79 9.37
N SER A 127 6.10 -0.89 9.84
CA SER A 127 5.74 -0.51 11.21
C SER A 127 6.49 -1.35 12.25
N GLY A 128 6.58 -2.66 12.03
CA GLY A 128 7.35 -3.57 12.89
C GLY A 128 8.84 -3.22 12.95
N ASP A 129 9.45 -2.89 11.81
CA ASP A 129 10.86 -2.50 11.76
C ASP A 129 11.17 -1.17 12.42
N TRP A 130 10.23 -0.22 12.34
CA TRP A 130 10.40 1.12 12.93
C TRP A 130 9.94 1.17 14.38
N GLY A 131 9.30 0.10 14.87
CA GLY A 131 8.64 0.09 16.17
C GLY A 131 7.51 1.12 16.26
N ALA A 132 6.84 1.37 15.13
CA ALA A 132 5.75 2.34 15.03
C ALA A 132 4.39 1.65 15.22
N HIS A 133 3.44 2.36 15.81
CA HIS A 133 2.04 1.94 15.86
C HIS A 133 1.41 2.10 14.48
N LEU A 134 0.80 1.03 13.95
CA LEU A 134 0.08 1.06 12.70
C LEU A 134 -1.42 1.26 12.96
N MET A 135 -2.01 2.25 12.28
CA MET A 135 -3.45 2.43 12.14
C MET A 135 -3.78 2.27 10.66
N ASP A 136 -4.38 1.14 10.32
CA ASP A 136 -4.69 0.77 8.94
C ASP A 136 -6.14 1.08 8.60
N TYR A 137 -6.33 1.81 7.50
CA TYR A 137 -7.62 2.16 6.92
C TYR A 137 -7.78 1.63 5.49
N ALA A 138 -6.76 0.93 4.97
CA ALA A 138 -6.81 0.38 3.62
C ALA A 138 -7.93 -0.65 3.48
N GLN A 139 -8.54 -0.70 2.30
CA GLN A 139 -9.63 -1.61 1.98
C GLN A 139 -9.37 -2.25 0.62
N TRP A 140 -9.32 -3.58 0.55
CA TRP A 140 -9.15 -4.31 -0.72
C TRP A 140 -10.06 -3.78 -1.85
N GLY A 141 -9.55 -3.65 -3.07
CA GLY A 141 -10.34 -3.12 -4.19
C GLY A 141 -10.67 -1.62 -4.17
N ALA A 142 -10.20 -0.85 -3.18
CA ALA A 142 -10.40 0.58 -3.15
C ALA A 142 -9.69 1.28 -4.33
N CYS A 143 -10.41 2.19 -4.98
CA CYS A 143 -9.85 3.19 -5.88
C CYS A 143 -9.66 4.53 -5.13
N THR A 144 -9.14 5.55 -5.79
CA THR A 144 -9.02 6.88 -5.18
C THR A 144 -10.38 7.54 -4.95
N ASN A 145 -11.31 7.43 -5.90
CA ASN A 145 -12.62 8.08 -5.84
C ASN A 145 -13.66 7.34 -6.68
N LEU A 146 -14.72 6.83 -6.06
CA LEU A 146 -15.78 6.06 -6.73
C LEU A 146 -16.55 6.88 -7.77
N SER A 147 -16.62 8.20 -7.63
CA SER A 147 -17.31 9.04 -8.61
C SER A 147 -16.63 9.04 -9.98
N LEU A 148 -15.33 8.74 -10.03
CA LEU A 148 -14.56 8.56 -11.26
C LEU A 148 -14.73 7.15 -11.85
N TRP A 149 -15.03 6.17 -11.00
CA TRP A 149 -14.92 4.74 -11.32
C TRP A 149 -16.22 3.97 -11.07
N PRO A 150 -17.30 4.25 -11.84
CA PRO A 150 -18.58 3.57 -11.68
C PRO A 150 -18.50 2.04 -11.91
N SER A 151 -17.49 1.54 -12.63
CA SER A 151 -17.25 0.10 -12.80
C SER A 151 -16.59 -0.58 -11.61
N ASN A 152 -16.06 0.15 -10.61
CA ASN A 152 -15.41 -0.46 -9.45
C ASN A 152 -16.38 -1.41 -8.72
N PRO A 153 -16.02 -2.69 -8.48
CA PRO A 153 -16.96 -3.68 -7.96
C PRO A 153 -17.20 -3.60 -6.45
N ARG A 154 -16.25 -3.11 -5.65
CA ARG A 154 -16.35 -3.16 -4.18
C ARG A 154 -16.98 -1.91 -3.56
N LYS A 155 -17.14 -0.82 -4.33
CA LYS A 155 -17.76 0.44 -3.86
C LYS A 155 -17.14 0.96 -2.57
N VAL A 156 -15.80 0.96 -2.53
CA VAL A 156 -14.98 1.59 -1.48
C VAL A 156 -13.89 2.43 -2.15
N ASP A 157 -13.50 3.54 -1.53
CA ASP A 157 -12.45 4.42 -2.04
C ASP A 157 -11.65 5.11 -0.93
N PHE A 158 -10.63 5.86 -1.34
CA PHE A 158 -9.81 6.67 -0.46
C PHE A 158 -10.62 7.75 0.28
N ILE A 159 -11.63 8.34 -0.36
CA ILE A 159 -12.48 9.39 0.25
C ILE A 159 -13.21 8.85 1.48
N ASP A 160 -13.78 7.65 1.40
CA ASP A 160 -14.48 7.02 2.53
C ASP A 160 -13.51 6.55 3.63
N GLN A 161 -12.31 6.09 3.27
CA GLN A 161 -11.25 5.79 4.25
C GLN A 161 -10.83 7.06 5.02
N MET A 162 -10.67 8.17 4.30
CA MET A 162 -10.38 9.48 4.86
C MET A 162 -11.50 9.97 5.78
N ALA A 163 -12.76 9.85 5.35
CA ALA A 163 -13.92 10.21 6.17
C ALA A 163 -13.95 9.40 7.48
N THR A 164 -13.64 8.11 7.41
CA THR A 164 -13.55 7.23 8.59
C THR A 164 -12.46 7.73 9.54
N PHE A 165 -11.23 7.94 9.06
CA PHE A 165 -10.13 8.46 9.87
C PHE A 165 -10.46 9.82 10.52
N LEU A 166 -10.96 10.78 9.74
CA LEU A 166 -11.27 12.13 10.22
C LEU A 166 -12.42 12.14 11.24
N SER A 167 -13.40 11.24 11.10
CA SER A 167 -14.53 11.14 12.03
C SER A 167 -14.12 10.73 13.46
N GLN A 168 -12.97 10.05 13.59
CA GLN A 168 -12.49 9.55 14.88
C GLN A 168 -11.79 10.60 15.74
N SER A 169 -11.48 11.79 15.17
CA SER A 169 -10.86 12.90 15.91
C SER A 169 -9.56 12.52 16.66
N ASN A 170 -8.76 11.66 16.03
CA ASN A 170 -7.51 11.15 16.59
C ASN A 170 -6.57 12.28 17.04
N GLN A 171 -5.95 12.13 18.20
CA GLN A 171 -4.96 13.07 18.74
C GLN A 171 -3.56 12.55 18.45
N LEU A 172 -3.08 12.82 17.23
CA LEU A 172 -1.78 12.37 16.74
C LEU A 172 -0.75 13.50 16.84
N ASP A 173 0.51 13.15 17.10
CA ASP A 173 1.62 14.08 17.03
C ASP A 173 2.10 14.18 15.57
N PRO A 174 1.94 15.33 14.89
CA PRO A 174 2.32 15.46 13.49
C PRO A 174 3.82 15.33 13.22
N ASP A 175 4.67 15.56 14.22
CA ASP A 175 6.12 15.44 14.08
C ASP A 175 6.61 13.99 14.10
N SER A 176 5.78 13.06 14.58
CA SER A 176 6.09 11.63 14.66
C SER A 176 5.08 10.73 13.96
N THR A 177 4.14 11.32 13.20
CA THR A 177 3.14 10.58 12.40
C THR A 177 3.50 10.60 10.92
N LEU A 178 3.49 9.42 10.31
CA LEU A 178 3.58 9.22 8.86
C LEU A 178 2.21 8.84 8.30
N TYR A 179 1.80 9.46 7.19
CA TYR A 179 0.67 9.03 6.39
C TYR A 179 1.19 8.28 5.15
N SER A 180 0.91 6.98 5.04
CA SER A 180 1.19 6.20 3.84
C SER A 180 -0.04 6.08 2.97
N ILE A 181 0.13 6.31 1.67
CA ILE A 181 -0.94 6.33 0.67
C ILE A 181 -0.50 5.42 -0.47
N PHE A 182 -1.28 4.37 -0.77
CA PHE A 182 -1.00 3.44 -1.85
C PHE A 182 -2.26 3.11 -2.65
N PHE A 183 -2.41 3.79 -3.79
CA PHE A 183 -3.55 3.66 -4.71
C PHE A 183 -3.07 3.66 -6.17
N GLY A 184 -4.00 3.58 -7.13
CA GLY A 184 -3.73 3.64 -8.57
C GLY A 184 -3.93 2.31 -9.30
N ILE A 185 -3.93 1.18 -8.60
CA ILE A 185 -4.13 -0.14 -9.21
C ILE A 185 -5.59 -0.32 -9.65
N ASN A 186 -6.54 -0.11 -8.74
CA ASN A 186 -7.97 -0.26 -9.04
C ASN A 186 -8.49 0.88 -9.92
N ASP A 187 -7.91 2.08 -9.81
CA ASP A 187 -8.15 3.21 -10.72
C ASP A 187 -7.75 2.83 -12.15
N TYR A 188 -6.53 2.31 -12.34
CA TYR A 188 -6.09 1.87 -13.66
C TYR A 188 -6.98 0.76 -14.23
N ILE A 189 -7.35 -0.24 -13.42
CA ILE A 189 -8.22 -1.34 -13.86
C ILE A 189 -9.59 -0.80 -14.29
N ALA A 190 -10.18 0.11 -13.51
CA ALA A 190 -11.46 0.74 -13.85
C ALA A 190 -11.35 1.61 -15.11
N SER A 191 -10.22 2.29 -15.32
CA SER A 191 -9.99 3.13 -16.50
C SER A 191 -10.07 2.37 -17.83
N LEU A 192 -9.80 1.06 -17.81
CA LEU A 192 -9.96 0.19 -18.99
C LEU A 192 -11.42 0.00 -19.43
N ILE A 193 -12.37 0.36 -18.56
CA ILE A 193 -13.82 0.25 -18.80
C ILE A 193 -14.45 1.65 -18.87
N ASP A 194 -14.12 2.50 -17.90
CA ASP A 194 -14.79 3.79 -17.68
C ASP A 194 -14.16 4.94 -18.49
N GLY A 195 -12.96 4.75 -19.04
CA GLY A 195 -12.20 5.78 -19.75
C GLY A 195 -11.13 6.45 -18.89
N ASP A 196 -10.46 7.45 -19.45
CA ASP A 196 -9.38 8.15 -18.74
C ASP A 196 -9.90 9.13 -17.69
N HIS A 197 -9.73 8.76 -16.42
CA HIS A 197 -9.86 9.67 -15.27
C HIS A 197 -8.63 9.58 -14.36
N MET A 198 -7.50 9.10 -14.88
CA MET A 198 -6.28 8.94 -14.10
C MET A 198 -5.73 10.28 -13.59
N PRO A 199 -5.73 11.39 -14.37
CA PRO A 199 -5.35 12.70 -13.84
C PRO A 199 -6.20 13.18 -12.64
N GLU A 200 -7.50 12.94 -12.67
CA GLU A 200 -8.43 13.27 -11.57
C GLU A 200 -8.21 12.37 -10.34
N ALA A 201 -7.82 11.11 -10.55
CA ALA A 201 -7.40 10.22 -9.48
C ALA A 201 -6.09 10.69 -8.81
N ALA A 202 -5.13 11.21 -9.59
CA ALA A 202 -3.91 11.82 -9.05
C ALA A 202 -4.24 13.08 -8.23
N GLU A 203 -5.14 13.92 -8.75
CA GLU A 203 -5.61 15.12 -8.04
C GLU A 203 -6.29 14.76 -6.72
N THR A 204 -7.08 13.68 -6.69
CA THR A 204 -7.69 13.17 -5.45
C THR A 204 -6.63 12.89 -4.38
N ILE A 205 -5.52 12.22 -4.72
CA ILE A 205 -4.44 11.95 -3.76
C ILE A 205 -3.86 13.25 -3.21
N LEU A 206 -3.58 14.22 -4.07
CA LEU A 206 -2.99 15.50 -3.67
C LEU A 206 -3.96 16.32 -2.78
N ASN A 207 -5.25 16.28 -3.08
CA ASN A 207 -6.29 16.95 -2.28
C ASN A 207 -6.40 16.32 -0.89
N GLU A 208 -6.36 15.00 -0.76
CA GLU A 208 -6.42 14.35 0.55
C GLU A 208 -5.14 14.57 1.37
N ILE A 209 -3.97 14.67 0.73
CA ILE A 209 -2.74 15.12 1.42
C ILE A 209 -2.92 16.54 1.95
N GLN A 210 -3.51 17.46 1.16
CA GLN A 210 -3.79 18.82 1.63
C GLN A 210 -4.77 18.81 2.81
N THR A 211 -5.82 18.00 2.76
CA THR A 211 -6.77 17.80 3.87
C THR A 211 -6.07 17.33 5.13
N LEU A 212 -5.23 16.29 5.04
CA LEU A 212 -4.45 15.76 6.17
C LEU A 212 -3.42 16.76 6.70
N SER A 213 -2.83 17.58 5.83
CA SER A 213 -1.85 18.60 6.23
C SER A 213 -2.49 19.82 6.91
N SER A 214 -3.81 19.99 6.76
CA SER A 214 -4.57 21.10 7.32
C SER A 214 -5.05 20.80 8.74
N PRO A 215 -5.42 21.83 9.54
CA PRO A 215 -6.09 21.61 10.82
C PRO A 215 -7.37 20.77 10.68
N PRO A 216 -7.69 19.89 11.65
CA PRO A 216 -6.98 19.72 12.92
C PRO A 216 -5.79 18.75 12.87
N THR A 217 -5.64 18.00 11.79
CA THR A 217 -4.65 16.92 11.65
C THR A 217 -3.22 17.46 11.61
N ASN A 218 -3.00 18.56 10.86
CA ASN A 218 -1.69 19.22 10.72
C ASN A 218 -0.55 18.28 10.29
N GLY A 219 -0.87 17.22 9.54
CA GLY A 219 0.07 16.17 9.14
C GLY A 219 1.26 16.72 8.35
N LYS A 220 2.46 16.19 8.63
CA LYS A 220 3.71 16.71 8.04
C LYS A 220 4.47 15.72 7.17
N SER A 221 4.28 14.43 7.36
CA SER A 221 5.07 13.39 6.70
C SER A 221 4.17 12.48 5.86
N PHE A 222 4.44 12.41 4.55
CA PHE A 222 3.63 11.67 3.58
C PHE A 222 4.49 10.76 2.71
N LEU A 223 4.15 9.48 2.70
CA LEU A 223 4.75 8.48 1.82
C LEU A 223 3.70 8.06 0.78
N VAL A 224 3.95 8.33 -0.49
CA VAL A 224 3.12 7.81 -1.58
C VAL A 224 3.85 6.67 -2.28
N VAL A 225 3.18 5.53 -2.40
CA VAL A 225 3.68 4.36 -3.13
C VAL A 225 2.86 4.21 -4.40
N ASP A 226 3.54 3.98 -5.52
CA ASP A 226 2.91 3.77 -6.82
C ASP A 226 3.29 2.42 -7.41
N VAL A 227 2.27 1.74 -7.94
CA VAL A 227 2.40 0.61 -8.85
C VAL A 227 1.20 0.55 -9.79
N TYR A 228 0.78 1.70 -10.32
CA TYR A 228 -0.39 1.72 -11.21
C TYR A 228 -0.22 0.65 -12.31
N GLY A 229 -1.33 -0.02 -12.65
CA GLY A 229 -1.32 -1.02 -13.72
C GLY A 229 -0.52 -2.29 -13.47
N ARG A 230 0.12 -2.48 -12.30
CA ARG A 230 0.81 -3.72 -11.90
C ARG A 230 1.83 -4.18 -12.95
N GLY A 231 2.70 -3.26 -13.35
CA GLY A 231 3.72 -3.50 -14.38
C GLY A 231 3.25 -3.28 -15.83
N ASN A 232 1.95 -3.04 -16.05
CA ASN A 232 1.47 -2.53 -17.34
C ASN A 232 1.59 -1.01 -17.36
N THR A 233 2.17 -0.47 -18.42
CA THR A 233 2.31 0.98 -18.61
C THR A 233 1.28 1.52 -19.60
N SER A 234 0.74 2.71 -19.35
CA SER A 234 -0.03 3.47 -20.33
C SER A 234 0.35 4.94 -20.27
N ALA A 235 0.04 5.71 -21.33
CA ALA A 235 0.29 7.16 -21.33
C ALA A 235 -0.41 7.87 -20.16
N TRP A 236 -1.63 7.45 -19.82
CA TRP A 236 -2.43 8.03 -18.75
C TRP A 236 -1.95 7.64 -17.35
N GLY A 237 -1.49 6.40 -17.19
CA GLY A 237 -0.91 5.96 -15.93
C GLY A 237 0.46 6.61 -15.65
N GLU A 238 1.30 6.77 -16.67
CA GLU A 238 2.54 7.56 -16.51
C GLU A 238 2.25 9.03 -16.19
N ALA A 239 1.20 9.61 -16.79
CA ALA A 239 0.75 10.96 -16.46
C ALA A 239 0.26 11.06 -15.01
N TYR A 240 -0.50 10.08 -14.51
CA TYR A 240 -0.90 9.98 -13.11
C TYR A 240 0.31 9.97 -12.17
N LYS A 241 1.30 9.11 -12.43
CA LYS A 241 2.53 9.07 -11.61
C LYS A 241 3.24 10.40 -11.57
N GLN A 242 3.44 11.01 -12.74
CA GLN A 242 4.15 12.27 -12.86
C GLN A 242 3.40 13.38 -12.13
N GLN A 243 2.07 13.43 -12.26
CA GLN A 243 1.24 14.43 -11.57
C GLN A 243 1.31 14.29 -10.05
N VAL A 244 1.26 13.06 -9.51
CA VAL A 244 1.46 12.83 -8.07
C VAL A 244 2.86 13.28 -7.65
N PHE A 245 3.90 12.91 -8.40
CA PHE A 245 5.29 13.27 -8.09
C PHE A 245 5.52 14.79 -8.09
N ASP A 246 5.05 15.49 -9.12
CA ASP A 246 5.13 16.95 -9.24
C ASP A 246 4.32 17.65 -8.13
N GLY A 247 3.15 17.09 -7.78
CA GLY A 247 2.34 17.58 -6.68
C GLY A 247 3.03 17.45 -5.32
N LEU A 248 3.70 16.32 -5.06
CA LEU A 248 4.52 16.13 -3.85
C LEU A 248 5.68 17.12 -3.79
N LYS A 249 6.34 17.38 -4.92
CA LYS A 249 7.36 18.44 -5.02
C LYS A 249 6.79 19.80 -4.62
N ALA A 250 5.65 20.18 -5.20
CA ALA A 250 5.00 21.46 -4.90
C ALA A 250 4.61 21.59 -3.42
N LEU A 251 4.14 20.50 -2.80
CA LEU A 251 3.82 20.46 -1.37
C LEU A 251 5.05 20.55 -0.46
N HIS A 252 6.17 19.95 -0.89
CA HIS A 252 7.45 20.03 -0.20
C HIS A 252 8.09 21.41 -0.29
N GLU A 253 8.10 22.03 -1.47
CA GLU A 253 8.70 23.35 -1.71
C GLU A 253 7.78 24.52 -1.30
N GLY A 254 6.49 24.23 -1.13
CA GLY A 254 5.47 25.21 -0.77
C GLY A 254 5.51 25.65 0.70
N SER A 255 4.56 26.50 1.08
CA SER A 255 4.48 27.05 2.44
C SER A 255 4.24 26.01 3.53
N ALA A 256 3.61 24.88 3.18
CA ALA A 256 3.40 23.76 4.10
C ALA A 256 4.70 23.04 4.45
N ASN A 257 5.71 23.09 3.56
CA ASN A 257 7.03 22.49 3.73
C ASN A 257 6.95 21.04 4.24
N LEU A 258 6.16 20.21 3.55
CA LEU A 258 5.87 18.84 3.98
C LEU A 258 7.09 17.93 3.76
N ASN A 259 7.31 16.97 4.65
CA ASN A 259 8.23 15.86 4.40
C ASN A 259 7.53 14.86 3.48
N VAL A 260 8.11 14.60 2.32
CA VAL A 260 7.49 13.70 1.33
C VAL A 260 8.45 12.58 0.92
N ALA A 261 7.90 11.42 0.63
CA ALA A 261 8.59 10.37 -0.09
C ALA A 261 7.68 9.81 -1.19
N TYR A 262 8.30 9.45 -2.30
CA TYR A 262 7.63 8.76 -3.40
C TYR A 262 8.39 7.46 -3.69
N VAL A 263 7.65 6.37 -3.83
CA VAL A 263 8.20 5.06 -4.17
C VAL A 263 7.54 4.58 -5.45
N ASP A 264 8.36 4.46 -6.49
CA ASP A 264 8.01 3.86 -7.76
C ASP A 264 8.36 2.37 -7.75
N MET A 265 7.34 1.53 -7.64
CA MET A 265 7.52 0.09 -7.58
C MET A 265 7.81 -0.54 -8.93
N ALA A 266 7.75 0.19 -10.06
CA ALA A 266 7.96 -0.37 -11.39
C ALA A 266 9.30 -1.12 -11.50
N ALA A 267 10.38 -0.54 -10.96
CA ALA A 267 11.70 -1.17 -11.00
C ALA A 267 11.76 -2.50 -10.22
N ILE A 268 11.08 -2.58 -9.07
CA ILE A 268 11.00 -3.82 -8.28
C ILE A 268 10.16 -4.84 -9.03
N TRP A 269 9.04 -4.40 -9.60
CA TRP A 269 8.13 -5.25 -10.35
C TRP A 269 8.81 -5.86 -11.57
N ASP A 270 9.50 -5.05 -12.37
CA ASP A 270 10.25 -5.48 -13.54
C ASP A 270 11.42 -6.40 -13.18
N GLY A 271 12.10 -6.13 -12.06
CA GLY A 271 13.21 -6.95 -11.61
C GLY A 271 12.81 -8.31 -11.01
N VAL A 272 11.57 -8.43 -10.51
CA VAL A 272 11.04 -9.66 -9.92
C VAL A 272 10.23 -10.49 -10.92
N LEU A 273 9.48 -9.84 -11.81
CA LEU A 273 8.59 -10.51 -12.78
C LEU A 273 9.13 -10.49 -14.20
N GLY A 274 10.28 -9.85 -14.42
CA GLY A 274 10.96 -9.84 -15.71
C GLY A 274 11.49 -11.22 -16.13
N PRO A 275 12.00 -11.33 -17.37
CA PRO A 275 12.49 -12.59 -17.92
C PRO A 275 13.71 -13.15 -17.18
N ASN A 276 14.44 -12.31 -16.45
CA ASN A 276 15.55 -12.68 -15.58
C ASN A 276 15.23 -12.15 -14.17
N PRO A 277 14.37 -12.84 -13.41
CA PRO A 277 14.15 -12.49 -12.01
C PRO A 277 15.49 -12.60 -11.27
N GLY A 278 15.78 -11.62 -10.41
CA GLY A 278 17.04 -11.49 -9.66
C GLY A 278 17.58 -12.79 -9.08
#